data_AF-A0A525WES9-F1
#
_entry.id   AF-A0A525WES9-F1
#
_cell.length_a   1.000
_cell.length_b   1.000
_cell.length_c   1.000
_cell.angle_alpha   90.00
_cell.angle_beta   90.00
_cell.angle_gamma   90.00
#
_symmetry.space_group_name_H-M   'P 1'
#
loop_
_entity.id
_entity.type
_entity.pdbx_description
1 polymer ?
#
loop_
_entity_poly.entity_id
_entity_poly.type
_entity_poly.pdbx_seq_one_letter_code
_entity_poly.pdbx_strand_id
1 'polypeptide(L)'
;MRPDLSLRGALILLWTGAVIVSAALSVATTSQAAGPPVASAAATLNIVAGDVKVISPEGGPARAAKDGMNLAVGAHVVTGQKSTALVTFLDGSTLTVQPNSDATVKQADLGKNQSTVRIKVNLGTVWARVARLVDSGSSFSLESNSATATVHDGLIGARQEADGTFTCWTRAGTLFLVDPSGRIISELKPGQMDSVKTGEPSNPHPFFSNDSALRVTTSPGGLPLILMADKARLAGFVSPRFEVNQVFGSFTGLTEQGGHIIEVPAGVAAPFTLIVEGQTSGPFEVTIAGLHQGAQVSQQRLSGTVKKGERLVTTIMSQLDDATAGDPKTAKMVGLTATPFQPMDGPLPGMLLLSPWE
;
A
#
# COMPACT_ATOMS: atom_id res chain seq x y z
N MET A 1 -49.04 -91.86 25.86
CA MET A 1 -49.95 -92.53 24.90
C MET A 1 -49.78 -91.84 23.55
N ARG A 2 -49.38 -92.60 22.51
CA ARG A 2 -49.31 -92.26 21.07
C ARG A 2 -50.70 -91.88 20.51
N PRO A 3 -50.90 -91.36 19.27
CA PRO A 3 -50.09 -91.46 18.02
C PRO A 3 -49.87 -90.12 17.28
N ASP A 4 -48.86 -89.92 16.42
CA ASP A 4 -48.51 -90.52 15.10
C ASP A 4 -49.34 -89.96 13.92
N LEU A 5 -48.67 -89.28 12.99
CA LEU A 5 -49.06 -88.99 11.59
C LEU A 5 -47.81 -88.43 10.86
N SER A 6 -47.07 -89.28 10.12
CA SER A 6 -47.15 -89.49 8.65
C SER A 6 -46.98 -88.19 7.82
N LEU A 7 -46.31 -88.10 6.67
CA LEU A 7 -45.47 -88.95 5.82
C LEU A 7 -45.10 -88.03 4.62
N ARG A 8 -44.15 -88.44 3.76
CA ARG A 8 -43.75 -87.86 2.46
C ARG A 8 -42.73 -86.71 2.57
N GLY A 9 -41.68 -86.64 1.77
CA GLY A 9 -41.24 -87.41 0.62
C GLY A 9 -39.91 -86.82 0.17
N ALA A 10 -39.08 -87.64 -0.46
CA ALA A 10 -37.74 -87.33 -0.92
C ALA A 10 -37.67 -86.06 -1.82
N LEU A 11 -36.58 -85.30 -1.68
CA LEU A 11 -35.80 -84.90 -2.85
C LEU A 11 -34.35 -84.59 -2.43
N ILE A 12 -33.44 -85.39 -2.96
CA ILE A 12 -32.00 -85.20 -2.93
C ILE A 12 -31.67 -84.08 -3.93
N LEU A 13 -30.97 -83.04 -3.48
CA LEU A 13 -30.20 -82.16 -4.36
C LEU A 13 -28.91 -81.77 -3.65
N LEU A 14 -27.85 -82.50 -4.02
CA LEU A 14 -26.46 -82.18 -3.77
C LEU A 14 -26.12 -80.86 -4.47
N TRP A 15 -25.70 -79.86 -3.69
CA TRP A 15 -24.89 -78.76 -4.20
C TRP A 15 -23.68 -78.55 -3.30
N THR A 16 -22.52 -78.69 -3.92
CA THR A 16 -21.17 -78.53 -3.38
C THR A 16 -20.95 -77.10 -2.88
N GLY A 17 -20.80 -76.93 -1.57
CA GLY A 17 -20.37 -75.69 -0.93
C GLY A 17 -18.92 -75.82 -0.45
N ALA A 18 -18.00 -75.22 -1.20
CA ALA A 18 -16.59 -75.11 -0.84
C ALA A 18 -16.41 -74.24 0.41
N VAL A 19 -15.56 -74.71 1.32
CA VAL A 19 -15.11 -74.01 2.52
C VAL A 19 -14.20 -72.85 2.10
N ILE A 20 -14.67 -71.62 2.24
CA ILE A 20 -13.84 -70.41 2.12
C ILE A 20 -13.37 -70.04 3.53
N VAL A 21 -12.08 -70.18 3.77
CA VAL A 21 -11.38 -69.67 4.96
C VAL A 21 -11.18 -68.16 4.76
N SER A 22 -11.96 -67.34 5.47
CA SER A 22 -11.81 -65.89 5.47
C SER A 22 -10.68 -65.47 6.40
N ALA A 23 -9.53 -65.11 5.83
CA ALA A 23 -8.47 -64.38 6.54
C ALA A 23 -8.87 -62.90 6.66
N ALA A 24 -9.15 -62.45 7.88
CA ALA A 24 -9.40 -61.04 8.19
C ALA A 24 -8.08 -60.26 8.17
N LEU A 25 -7.80 -59.51 7.10
CA LEU A 25 -6.77 -58.47 7.07
C LEU A 25 -7.33 -57.20 7.71
N SER A 26 -6.88 -56.89 8.93
CA SER A 26 -7.12 -55.60 9.57
C SER A 26 -6.24 -54.53 8.90
N VAL A 27 -6.81 -53.78 7.95
CA VAL A 27 -6.17 -52.58 7.40
C VAL A 27 -6.33 -51.46 8.43
N ALA A 28 -5.30 -51.22 9.22
CA ALA A 28 -5.22 -50.03 10.07
C ALA A 28 -5.02 -48.80 9.16
N THR A 29 -6.11 -48.11 8.82
CA THR A 29 -6.04 -46.79 8.19
C THR A 29 -5.51 -45.81 9.22
N THR A 30 -4.23 -45.49 9.18
CA THR A 30 -3.68 -44.33 9.89
C THR A 30 -4.27 -43.08 9.24
N SER A 31 -5.35 -42.57 9.82
CA SER A 31 -5.84 -41.22 9.53
C SER A 31 -4.78 -40.24 9.97
N GLN A 32 -3.92 -39.85 9.02
CA GLN A 32 -2.98 -38.76 9.20
C GLN A 32 -3.83 -37.50 9.33
N ALA A 33 -4.04 -37.06 10.57
CA ALA A 33 -4.68 -35.79 10.85
C ALA A 33 -3.84 -34.70 10.18
N ALA A 34 -4.35 -34.14 9.08
CA ALA A 34 -3.79 -32.93 8.51
C ALA A 34 -3.80 -31.88 9.63
N GLY A 35 -2.62 -31.40 10.01
CA GLY A 35 -2.51 -30.25 10.91
C GLY A 35 -3.31 -29.08 10.34
N PRO A 36 -3.74 -28.13 11.18
CA PRO A 36 -4.41 -26.93 10.69
C PRO A 36 -3.55 -26.31 9.57
N PRO A 37 -4.14 -25.92 8.43
CA PRO A 37 -3.38 -25.33 7.33
C PRO A 37 -2.64 -24.14 7.91
N VAL A 38 -1.31 -24.16 7.82
CA VAL A 38 -0.49 -22.99 8.10
C VAL A 38 -0.95 -21.95 7.10
N ALA A 39 -1.65 -20.92 7.56
CA ALA A 39 -2.08 -19.83 6.71
C ALA A 39 -0.85 -19.27 6.00
N SER A 40 -0.78 -19.47 4.68
CA SER A 40 0.33 -18.97 3.87
C SER A 40 0.37 -17.45 3.99
N ALA A 41 1.52 -16.92 4.39
CA ALA A 41 1.71 -15.47 4.51
C ALA A 41 1.41 -14.80 3.17
N ALA A 42 0.47 -13.86 3.18
CA ALA A 42 0.07 -13.06 2.02
C ALA A 42 0.88 -11.77 1.92
N ALA A 43 1.32 -11.25 3.06
CA ALA A 43 2.08 -10.01 3.16
C ALA A 43 2.90 -10.00 4.46
N THR A 44 3.82 -9.04 4.55
CA THR A 44 4.54 -8.69 5.78
C THR A 44 4.02 -7.36 6.32
N LEU A 45 3.75 -7.27 7.62
CA LEU A 45 3.30 -6.07 8.32
C LEU A 45 4.47 -5.48 9.13
N ASN A 46 4.80 -4.22 8.85
CA ASN A 46 5.77 -3.43 9.62
C ASN A 46 5.08 -2.27 10.34
N ILE A 47 5.55 -1.96 11.54
CA ILE A 47 5.04 -0.87 12.37
C ILE A 47 5.92 0.36 12.13
N VAL A 48 5.38 1.35 11.43
CA VAL A 48 6.09 2.61 11.17
C VAL A 48 6.09 3.48 12.42
N ALA A 49 4.95 3.53 13.12
CA ALA A 49 4.76 4.29 14.35
C ALA A 49 3.58 3.76 15.16
N GLY A 50 3.63 3.98 16.48
CA GLY A 50 2.50 3.85 17.40
C GLY A 50 1.95 2.43 17.57
N ASP A 51 0.73 2.37 18.10
CA ASP A 51 0.02 1.12 18.38
C ASP A 51 -0.72 0.61 17.15
N VAL A 52 -0.27 -0.53 16.62
CA VAL A 52 -0.92 -1.27 15.53
C VAL A 52 -1.47 -2.57 16.09
N LYS A 53 -2.70 -2.92 15.70
CA LYS A 53 -3.35 -4.18 16.07
C LYS A 53 -3.74 -4.98 14.84
N VAL A 54 -3.81 -6.29 15.01
CA VAL A 54 -4.29 -7.22 13.99
C VAL A 54 -5.47 -8.02 14.54
N ILE A 55 -6.50 -8.19 13.71
CA ILE A 55 -7.60 -9.16 13.95
C ILE A 55 -7.38 -10.31 12.97
N SER A 56 -7.40 -11.55 13.48
CA SER A 56 -7.18 -12.73 12.63
C SER A 56 -8.34 -12.97 11.68
N PRO A 57 -8.12 -13.71 10.57
CA PRO A 57 -9.18 -14.07 9.63
C PRO A 57 -10.34 -14.85 10.28
N GLU A 58 -10.06 -15.62 11.33
CA GLU A 58 -11.11 -16.35 12.08
C GLU A 58 -11.97 -15.42 12.96
N GLY A 59 -11.63 -14.14 13.02
CA GLY A 59 -12.21 -13.17 13.94
C GLY A 59 -11.65 -13.28 15.36
N GLY A 60 -12.25 -12.53 16.27
CA GLY A 60 -11.84 -12.47 17.68
C GLY A 60 -11.29 -11.10 18.08
N PRO A 61 -10.70 -10.99 19.30
CA PRO A 61 -10.22 -9.71 19.80
C PRO A 61 -8.99 -9.23 19.03
N ALA A 62 -8.90 -7.92 18.81
CA ALA A 62 -7.73 -7.29 18.24
C ALA A 62 -6.49 -7.51 19.12
N ARG A 63 -5.42 -8.03 18.54
CA ARG A 63 -4.13 -8.30 19.22
C ARG A 63 -3.09 -7.29 18.79
N ALA A 64 -2.16 -6.94 19.67
CA ALA A 64 -1.03 -6.09 19.30
C ALA A 64 -0.23 -6.74 18.15
N ALA A 65 0.06 -5.95 17.11
CA ALA A 65 0.91 -6.38 16.02
C ALA A 65 2.37 -6.47 16.47
N LYS A 66 3.17 -7.24 15.75
CA LYS A 66 4.63 -7.26 15.87
C LYS A 66 5.21 -6.76 14.57
N ASP A 67 6.28 -5.99 14.67
CA ASP A 67 7.02 -5.55 13.49
C ASP A 67 7.59 -6.76 12.72
N GLY A 68 7.54 -6.71 11.38
CA GLY A 68 7.91 -7.80 10.50
C GLY A 68 7.00 -9.04 10.53
N MET A 69 5.81 -8.97 11.13
CA MET A 69 4.94 -10.16 11.22
C MET A 69 4.26 -10.49 9.90
N ASN A 70 4.03 -11.78 9.66
CA ASN A 70 3.24 -12.23 8.53
C ASN A 70 1.76 -11.87 8.71
N LEU A 71 1.13 -11.45 7.61
CA LEU A 71 -0.29 -11.17 7.51
C LEU A 71 -0.94 -12.18 6.58
N ALA A 72 -2.04 -12.78 7.01
CA ALA A 72 -2.82 -13.73 6.22
C ALA A 72 -3.98 -13.03 5.50
N VAL A 73 -4.47 -13.66 4.42
CA VAL A 73 -5.74 -13.24 3.79
C VAL A 73 -6.88 -13.35 4.81
N GLY A 74 -7.72 -12.32 4.85
CA GLY A 74 -8.82 -12.14 5.79
C GLY A 74 -8.45 -11.37 7.05
N ALA A 75 -7.16 -11.13 7.31
CA ALA A 75 -6.73 -10.39 8.50
C ALA A 75 -7.02 -8.88 8.35
N HIS A 76 -7.34 -8.25 9.49
CA HIS A 76 -7.52 -6.80 9.58
C HIS A 76 -6.28 -6.16 10.20
N VAL A 77 -5.88 -5.01 9.67
CA VAL A 77 -4.86 -4.12 10.25
C VAL A 77 -5.57 -2.89 10.77
N VAL A 78 -5.45 -2.64 12.08
CA VAL A 78 -6.11 -1.53 12.77
C VAL A 78 -5.05 -0.61 13.40
N THR A 79 -5.10 0.68 13.08
CA THR A 79 -4.16 1.69 13.56
C THR A 79 -4.83 2.68 14.52
N GLY A 80 -4.12 3.04 15.60
CA GLY A 80 -4.53 4.11 16.52
C GLY A 80 -4.28 5.54 15.99
N GLN A 81 -4.51 6.54 16.85
CA GLN A 81 -4.48 7.97 16.49
C GLN A 81 -3.10 8.51 16.06
N LYS A 82 -2.02 7.87 16.52
CA LYS A 82 -0.64 8.23 16.17
C LYS A 82 0.11 7.02 15.62
N SER A 83 -0.62 6.14 14.94
CA SER A 83 -0.10 4.87 14.47
C SER A 83 -0.13 4.79 12.97
N THR A 84 0.94 4.24 12.39
CA THR A 84 1.05 4.01 10.96
C THR A 84 1.64 2.62 10.75
N ALA A 85 1.06 1.87 9.82
CA ALA A 85 1.53 0.54 9.45
C ALA A 85 1.85 0.49 7.96
N LEU A 86 2.86 -0.31 7.60
CA LEU A 86 3.22 -0.62 6.23
C LEU A 86 3.02 -2.11 5.98
N VAL A 87 2.17 -2.45 5.03
CA VAL A 87 1.96 -3.82 4.55
C VAL A 87 2.69 -3.98 3.23
N THR A 88 3.54 -4.98 3.12
CA THR A 88 4.29 -5.31 1.91
C THR A 88 3.83 -6.66 1.37
N PHE A 89 3.31 -6.66 0.15
CA PHE A 89 2.82 -7.85 -0.53
C PHE A 89 3.95 -8.58 -1.26
N LEU A 90 3.71 -9.85 -1.59
CA LEU A 90 4.71 -10.69 -2.27
C LEU A 90 5.04 -10.21 -3.69
N ASP A 91 4.15 -9.44 -4.33
CA ASP A 91 4.38 -8.83 -5.64
C ASP A 91 5.21 -7.53 -5.58
N GLY A 92 5.65 -7.13 -4.39
CA GLY A 92 6.41 -5.90 -4.16
C GLY A 92 5.54 -4.66 -3.98
N SER A 93 4.22 -4.75 -4.18
CA SER A 93 3.31 -3.66 -3.85
C SER A 93 3.30 -3.41 -2.34
N THR A 94 3.05 -2.16 -1.97
CA THR A 94 2.94 -1.76 -0.55
C THR A 94 1.63 -1.04 -0.30
N LEU A 95 1.10 -1.19 0.91
CA LEU A 95 -0.06 -0.48 1.42
C LEU A 95 0.31 0.14 2.76
N THR A 96 0.23 1.46 2.85
CA THR A 96 0.35 2.16 4.12
C THR A 96 -1.02 2.43 4.70
N VAL A 97 -1.24 1.98 5.92
CA VAL A 97 -2.46 2.22 6.71
C VAL A 97 -2.21 3.41 7.63
N GLN A 98 -2.93 4.52 7.41
CA GLN A 98 -2.76 5.78 8.15
C GLN A 98 -3.39 5.69 9.55
N PRO A 99 -3.19 6.70 10.42
CA PRO A 99 -3.85 6.73 11.72
C PRO A 99 -5.38 6.57 11.66
N ASN A 100 -5.95 5.97 12.71
CA ASN A 100 -7.39 5.74 12.86
C ASN A 100 -8.03 4.99 11.68
N SER A 101 -7.36 3.95 11.19
CA SER A 101 -7.81 3.22 10.00
C SER A 101 -7.95 1.71 10.28
N ASP A 102 -8.84 1.08 9.54
CA ASP A 102 -9.08 -0.37 9.52
C ASP A 102 -9.11 -0.84 8.07
N ALA A 103 -8.19 -1.74 7.71
CA ALA A 103 -8.12 -2.35 6.40
C ALA A 103 -8.01 -3.88 6.48
N THR A 104 -8.74 -4.57 5.61
CA THR A 104 -8.70 -6.04 5.50
C THR A 104 -8.01 -6.46 4.21
N VAL A 105 -7.07 -7.41 4.30
CA VAL A 105 -6.52 -8.08 3.12
C VAL A 105 -7.54 -9.09 2.61
N LYS A 106 -8.25 -8.80 1.52
CA LYS A 106 -9.30 -9.69 0.97
C LYS A 106 -8.74 -10.76 0.05
N GLN A 107 -7.68 -10.43 -0.68
CA GLN A 107 -7.00 -11.32 -1.62
C GLN A 107 -5.57 -10.82 -1.79
N ALA A 108 -4.63 -11.74 -1.96
CA ALA A 108 -3.22 -11.46 -2.20
C ALA A 108 -2.59 -12.68 -2.90
N ASP A 109 -3.07 -12.95 -4.10
CA ASP A 109 -2.65 -14.12 -4.86
C ASP A 109 -1.48 -13.74 -5.77
N LEU A 110 -0.37 -14.47 -5.63
CA LEU A 110 0.77 -14.39 -6.53
C LEU A 110 0.84 -15.68 -7.36
N GLY A 111 0.32 -15.61 -8.59
CA GLY A 111 0.45 -16.65 -9.59
C GLY A 111 1.78 -16.59 -10.32
N LYS A 112 2.05 -17.57 -11.20
CA LYS A 112 3.27 -17.60 -12.02
C LYS A 112 3.42 -16.35 -12.89
N ASN A 113 2.31 -15.84 -13.42
CA ASN A 113 2.29 -14.72 -14.35
C ASN A 113 1.32 -13.60 -13.92
N GLN A 114 0.52 -13.76 -12.87
CA GLN A 114 -0.52 -12.79 -12.50
C GLN A 114 -0.51 -12.52 -11.00
N SER A 115 -0.62 -11.26 -10.61
CA SER A 115 -0.81 -10.85 -9.21
C SER A 115 -2.16 -10.20 -9.03
N THR A 116 -2.93 -10.62 -8.02
CA THR A 116 -4.19 -9.98 -7.64
C THR A 116 -4.16 -9.64 -6.16
N VAL A 117 -4.16 -8.35 -5.86
CA VAL A 117 -4.28 -7.83 -4.50
C VAL A 117 -5.58 -7.05 -4.35
N ARG A 118 -6.39 -7.41 -3.34
CA ARG A 118 -7.65 -6.74 -3.03
C ARG A 118 -7.67 -6.38 -1.56
N ILE A 119 -7.87 -5.10 -1.26
CA ILE A 119 -7.89 -4.56 0.10
C ILE A 119 -9.25 -3.92 0.34
N LYS A 120 -9.94 -4.35 1.39
CA LYS A 120 -11.14 -3.65 1.85
C LYS A 120 -10.75 -2.57 2.84
N VAL A 121 -11.14 -1.32 2.57
CA VAL A 121 -11.00 -0.18 3.48
C VAL A 121 -12.27 -0.09 4.30
N ASN A 122 -12.23 -0.54 5.55
CA ASN A 122 -13.39 -0.54 6.43
C ASN A 122 -13.64 0.84 7.03
N LEU A 123 -12.55 1.55 7.37
CA LEU A 123 -12.58 2.90 7.92
C LEU A 123 -11.22 3.57 7.73
N GLY A 124 -11.22 4.90 7.60
CA GLY A 124 -10.01 5.69 7.62
C GLY A 124 -9.32 5.70 6.26
N THR A 125 -8.02 5.91 6.23
CA THR A 125 -7.25 6.20 5.02
C THR A 125 -6.15 5.17 4.78
N VAL A 126 -6.05 4.72 3.55
CA VAL A 126 -4.94 3.91 3.06
C VAL A 126 -4.39 4.49 1.77
N TRP A 127 -3.15 4.15 1.47
CA TRP A 127 -2.57 4.42 0.16
C TRP A 127 -1.56 3.36 -0.19
N ALA A 128 -1.41 3.09 -1.48
CA ALA A 128 -0.63 2.00 -2.00
C ALA A 128 0.32 2.48 -3.09
N ARG A 129 1.56 2.00 -3.03
CA ARG A 129 2.47 1.99 -4.17
C ARG A 129 2.37 0.61 -4.81
N VAL A 130 1.81 0.57 -6.01
CA VAL A 130 1.60 -0.66 -6.75
C VAL A 130 2.81 -0.88 -7.63
N ALA A 131 3.56 -1.95 -7.36
CA ALA A 131 4.69 -2.33 -8.20
C ALA A 131 4.19 -2.55 -9.64
N ARG A 132 5.00 -2.20 -10.64
CA ARG A 132 4.59 -2.40 -12.04
C ARG A 132 4.29 -3.88 -12.26
N LEU A 133 3.01 -4.20 -12.43
CA LEU A 133 2.58 -5.56 -12.69
C LEU A 133 2.97 -5.91 -14.14
N VAL A 134 3.58 -7.08 -14.33
CA VAL A 134 4.21 -7.44 -15.63
C VAL A 134 3.18 -7.96 -16.63
N ASP A 135 2.06 -8.49 -16.14
CA ASP A 135 0.99 -9.11 -16.94
C ASP A 135 -0.30 -8.29 -16.83
N SER A 136 -0.97 -8.12 -17.97
CA SER A 136 -2.20 -7.33 -18.08
C SER A 136 -3.38 -7.87 -17.28
N GLY A 137 -3.35 -9.14 -16.85
CA GLY A 137 -4.35 -9.72 -15.95
C GLY A 137 -4.09 -9.45 -14.48
N SER A 138 -2.99 -8.78 -14.12
CA SER A 138 -2.68 -8.42 -12.76
C SER A 138 -3.43 -7.15 -12.33
N SER A 139 -3.82 -7.07 -11.06
CA SER A 139 -4.56 -5.92 -10.54
C SER A 139 -4.32 -5.67 -9.06
N PHE A 140 -4.44 -4.40 -8.67
CA PHE A 140 -4.47 -3.96 -7.30
C PHE A 140 -5.74 -3.14 -7.06
N SER A 141 -6.55 -3.53 -6.08
CA SER A 141 -7.85 -2.91 -5.80
C SER A 141 -8.01 -2.46 -4.35
N LEU A 142 -8.56 -1.26 -4.18
CA LEU A 142 -9.04 -0.70 -2.91
C LEU A 142 -10.57 -0.70 -2.93
N GLU A 143 -11.19 -1.36 -1.96
CA GLU A 143 -12.63 -1.65 -1.94
C GLU A 143 -13.32 -1.00 -0.75
N SER A 144 -14.53 -0.54 -1.01
CA SER A 144 -15.53 -0.22 0.01
C SER A 144 -16.81 -1.01 -0.21
N ASN A 145 -17.85 -0.70 0.56
CA ASN A 145 -19.19 -1.19 0.28
C ASN A 145 -19.86 -0.47 -0.91
N SER A 146 -19.38 0.73 -1.28
CA SER A 146 -20.01 1.56 -2.32
C SER A 146 -19.32 1.46 -3.68
N ALA A 147 -18.02 1.17 -3.74
CA ALA A 147 -17.28 1.03 -4.99
C ALA A 147 -15.94 0.29 -4.81
N THR A 148 -15.33 -0.08 -5.94
CA THR A 148 -13.99 -0.66 -6.03
C THR A 148 -13.11 0.22 -6.91
N ALA A 149 -11.95 0.63 -6.40
CA ALA A 149 -10.97 1.43 -7.12
C ALA A 149 -9.79 0.55 -7.53
N THR A 150 -9.60 0.30 -8.83
CA THR A 150 -8.65 -0.69 -9.37
C THR A 150 -7.59 -0.03 -10.26
N VAL A 151 -6.33 -0.43 -10.07
CA VAL A 151 -5.22 -0.09 -10.97
C VAL A 151 -4.46 -1.32 -11.41
N HIS A 152 -3.67 -1.13 -12.46
CA HIS A 152 -2.61 -2.04 -12.86
C HIS A 152 -1.26 -1.67 -12.22
N ASP A 153 -0.91 -0.39 -12.16
CA ASP A 153 0.30 0.11 -11.52
C ASP A 153 0.09 1.57 -11.08
N GLY A 154 0.94 2.05 -10.17
CA GLY A 154 0.98 3.46 -9.81
C GLY A 154 0.93 3.76 -8.31
N LEU A 155 0.43 4.94 -7.97
CA LEU A 155 0.39 5.47 -6.61
C LEU A 155 -1.02 5.95 -6.31
N ILE A 156 -1.76 5.17 -5.53
CA ILE A 156 -3.18 5.39 -5.29
C ILE A 156 -3.51 5.46 -3.82
N GLY A 157 -4.68 5.97 -3.50
CA GLY A 157 -5.21 5.81 -2.15
C GLY A 157 -6.72 5.88 -2.10
N ALA A 158 -7.22 5.52 -0.94
CA ALA A 158 -8.63 5.55 -0.65
C ALA A 158 -8.89 5.88 0.81
N ARG A 159 -10.05 6.46 1.05
CA ARG A 159 -10.56 6.79 2.37
C ARG A 159 -12.01 6.35 2.48
N GLN A 160 -12.30 5.61 3.53
CA GLN A 160 -13.66 5.25 3.91
C GLN A 160 -14.07 6.08 5.12
N GLU A 161 -15.11 6.88 4.96
CA GLU A 161 -15.72 7.64 6.05
C GLU A 161 -16.84 6.83 6.73
N ALA A 162 -17.13 7.16 7.98
CA ALA A 162 -18.16 6.47 8.78
C ALA A 162 -19.59 6.65 8.23
N ASP A 163 -19.82 7.68 7.43
CA ASP A 163 -21.11 7.98 6.79
C ASP A 163 -21.34 7.18 5.49
N GLY A 164 -20.41 6.29 5.14
CA GLY A 164 -20.43 5.47 3.94
C GLY A 164 -19.76 6.10 2.72
N THR A 165 -19.26 7.34 2.81
CA THR A 165 -18.54 7.99 1.70
C THR A 165 -17.20 7.31 1.45
N PHE A 166 -16.98 6.91 0.20
CA PHE A 166 -15.71 6.33 -0.25
C PHE A 166 -15.02 7.30 -1.19
N THR A 167 -13.89 7.84 -0.75
CA THR A 167 -13.06 8.73 -1.56
C THR A 167 -11.87 7.95 -2.08
N CYS A 168 -11.55 8.04 -3.37
CA CYS A 168 -10.34 7.44 -3.95
C CYS A 168 -9.58 8.45 -4.80
N TRP A 169 -8.27 8.28 -4.93
CA TRP A 169 -7.41 9.18 -5.70
C TRP A 169 -6.22 8.43 -6.32
N THR A 170 -5.65 9.04 -7.35
CA THR A 170 -4.40 8.59 -7.95
C THR A 170 -3.41 9.74 -8.11
N ARG A 171 -2.14 9.46 -7.84
CA ARG A 171 -0.99 10.33 -8.08
C ARG A 171 -0.11 9.82 -9.21
N ALA A 172 -0.24 8.54 -9.57
CA ALA A 172 0.40 7.91 -10.71
C ALA A 172 -0.42 6.69 -11.13
N GLY A 173 -0.45 6.40 -12.42
CA GLY A 173 -1.30 5.35 -12.98
C GLY A 173 -2.76 5.77 -13.13
N THR A 174 -3.47 5.08 -14.02
CA THR A 174 -4.91 5.27 -14.25
C THR A 174 -5.68 4.42 -13.25
N LEU A 175 -6.63 5.03 -12.54
CA LEU A 175 -7.47 4.38 -11.55
C LEU A 175 -8.91 4.30 -12.06
N PHE A 176 -9.43 3.08 -12.17
CA PHE A 176 -10.80 2.83 -12.58
C PHE A 176 -11.68 2.63 -11.35
N LEU A 177 -12.76 3.38 -11.26
CA LEU A 177 -13.75 3.23 -10.19
C LEU A 177 -14.94 2.46 -10.71
N VAL A 178 -15.26 1.36 -10.03
CA VAL A 178 -16.27 0.39 -10.43
C VAL A 178 -17.34 0.32 -9.35
N ASP A 179 -18.61 0.41 -9.74
CA ASP A 179 -19.74 0.25 -8.83
C ASP A 179 -19.97 -1.23 -8.45
N PRO A 180 -20.82 -1.55 -7.46
CA PRO A 180 -21.06 -2.94 -7.05
C PRO A 180 -21.70 -3.82 -8.13
N SER A 181 -22.22 -3.25 -9.22
CA SER A 181 -22.74 -3.99 -10.37
C SER A 181 -21.65 -4.38 -11.38
N GLY A 182 -20.41 -3.94 -11.16
CA GLY A 182 -19.27 -4.19 -12.06
C GLY A 182 -19.13 -3.16 -13.18
N ARG A 183 -19.89 -2.06 -13.15
CA ARG A 183 -19.81 -1.01 -14.17
C ARG A 183 -18.77 0.03 -13.77
N ILE A 184 -17.92 0.43 -14.72
CA ILE A 184 -17.01 1.56 -14.55
C ILE A 184 -17.84 2.85 -14.47
N ILE A 185 -17.76 3.54 -13.34
CA ILE A 185 -18.46 4.80 -13.07
C ILE A 185 -17.52 6.01 -13.18
N SER A 186 -16.21 5.80 -13.13
CA SER A 186 -15.23 6.87 -13.20
C SER A 186 -13.87 6.36 -13.66
N GLU A 187 -13.12 7.19 -14.37
CA GLU A 187 -11.71 6.97 -14.70
C GLU A 187 -10.91 8.17 -14.19
N LEU A 188 -10.01 7.92 -13.23
CA LEU A 188 -9.18 8.95 -12.62
C LEU A 188 -7.77 8.90 -13.20
N LYS A 189 -7.32 10.06 -13.68
CA LYS A 189 -5.95 10.33 -14.12
C LYS A 189 -5.09 10.82 -12.96
N PRO A 190 -3.75 10.68 -13.05
CA PRO A 190 -2.84 11.20 -12.03
C PRO A 190 -3.17 12.65 -11.62
N GLY A 191 -3.31 12.88 -10.31
CA GLY A 191 -3.71 14.17 -9.74
C GLY A 191 -5.23 14.34 -9.56
N GLN A 192 -6.04 13.31 -9.82
CA GLN A 192 -7.49 13.34 -9.61
C GLN A 192 -7.94 12.48 -8.43
N MET A 193 -9.11 12.83 -7.90
CA MET A 193 -9.88 12.08 -6.92
C MET A 193 -11.36 12.06 -7.29
N ASP A 194 -12.09 11.15 -6.64
CA ASP A 194 -13.55 11.09 -6.68
C ASP A 194 -14.06 10.70 -5.29
N SER A 195 -15.28 11.12 -4.95
CA SER A 195 -15.96 10.72 -3.73
C SER A 195 -17.31 10.14 -4.10
N VAL A 196 -17.48 8.85 -3.81
CA VAL A 196 -18.67 8.11 -4.19
C VAL A 196 -19.43 7.58 -2.99
N LYS A 197 -20.75 7.65 -3.12
CA LYS A 197 -21.72 7.08 -2.20
C LYS A 197 -22.75 6.32 -3.03
N THR A 198 -23.32 5.26 -2.46
CA THR A 198 -24.28 4.43 -3.18
C THR A 198 -25.46 5.27 -3.69
N GLY A 199 -25.67 5.27 -5.00
CA GLY A 199 -26.75 6.01 -5.66
C GLY A 199 -26.43 7.45 -6.04
N GLU A 200 -25.28 7.99 -5.63
CA GLU A 200 -24.81 9.32 -6.02
C GLU A 200 -23.94 9.23 -7.29
N PRO A 201 -24.00 10.23 -8.18
CA PRO A 201 -23.16 10.26 -9.38
C PRO A 201 -21.69 10.51 -9.02
N SER A 202 -20.78 9.95 -9.83
CA SER A 202 -19.35 10.28 -9.77
C SER A 202 -19.09 11.72 -10.22
N ASN A 203 -18.12 12.38 -9.61
CA ASN A 203 -17.71 13.72 -9.99
C ASN A 203 -16.20 13.91 -9.76
N PRO A 204 -15.35 13.42 -10.69
CA PRO A 204 -13.90 13.57 -10.58
C PRO A 204 -13.45 15.02 -10.48
N HIS A 205 -12.54 15.28 -9.56
CA HIS A 205 -11.94 16.60 -9.37
C HIS A 205 -10.47 16.49 -8.96
N PRO A 206 -9.69 17.59 -8.99
CA PRO A 206 -8.31 17.57 -8.56
C PRO A 206 -8.14 17.05 -7.13
N PHE A 207 -7.09 16.26 -6.91
CA PHE A 207 -6.68 15.74 -5.60
C PHE A 207 -5.54 16.56 -5.02
N PHE A 208 -5.72 16.97 -3.76
CA PHE A 208 -4.67 17.59 -2.95
C PHE A 208 -4.68 16.94 -1.57
N SER A 209 -3.54 16.40 -1.13
CA SER A 209 -3.40 15.92 0.26
C SER A 209 -3.37 17.08 1.24
N ASN A 210 -2.71 18.17 0.84
CA ASN A 210 -2.80 19.50 1.43
C ASN A 210 -2.93 20.51 0.29
N ASP A 211 -3.56 21.65 0.56
CA ASP A 211 -3.68 22.76 -0.38
C ASP A 211 -2.34 23.33 -0.79
N SER A 212 -1.29 23.15 0.02
CA SER A 212 0.07 23.54 -0.37
C SER A 212 1.05 22.38 -0.40
N ALA A 213 1.94 22.43 -1.38
CA ALA A 213 2.95 21.42 -1.63
C ALA A 213 4.31 22.03 -1.97
N LEU A 214 5.37 21.29 -1.67
CA LEU A 214 6.73 21.57 -2.07
C LEU A 214 7.08 20.59 -3.19
N ARG A 215 7.46 21.11 -4.35
CA ARG A 215 7.94 20.32 -5.48
C ARG A 215 9.43 20.56 -5.68
N VAL A 216 10.21 19.48 -5.68
CA VAL A 216 11.64 19.49 -5.97
C VAL A 216 11.88 18.74 -7.26
N THR A 217 12.52 19.40 -8.22
CA THR A 217 12.96 18.81 -9.48
C THR A 217 14.47 18.90 -9.59
N THR A 218 15.14 17.80 -9.90
CA THR A 218 16.59 17.76 -10.11
C THR A 218 16.94 17.37 -11.54
N SER A 219 18.11 17.82 -12.01
CA SER A 219 18.72 17.26 -13.22
C SER A 219 19.08 15.77 -13.03
N PRO A 220 19.28 14.99 -14.11
CA PRO A 220 19.57 13.56 -14.01
C PRO A 220 20.78 13.20 -13.12
N GLY A 221 21.71 14.14 -12.94
CA GLY A 221 22.92 13.98 -12.12
C GLY A 221 22.69 14.00 -10.60
N GLY A 222 21.52 14.39 -10.11
CA GLY A 222 21.22 14.46 -8.68
C GLY A 222 19.99 13.63 -8.29
N LEU A 223 20.14 12.78 -7.28
CA LEU A 223 19.02 12.09 -6.63
C LEU A 223 18.53 12.89 -5.42
N PRO A 224 17.30 13.43 -5.46
CA PRO A 224 16.74 14.16 -4.34
C PRO A 224 16.16 13.21 -3.29
N LEU A 225 16.24 13.60 -2.02
CA LEU A 225 15.54 12.99 -0.89
C LEU A 225 15.12 14.10 0.08
N ILE A 226 13.84 14.14 0.44
CA ILE A 226 13.28 15.09 1.40
C ILE A 226 13.01 14.38 2.71
N LEU A 227 13.57 14.92 3.79
CA LEU A 227 13.15 14.64 5.16
C LEU A 227 12.15 15.71 5.60
N MET A 228 10.98 15.26 6.02
CA MET A 228 9.89 16.13 6.48
C MET A 228 10.28 16.87 7.76
N ALA A 229 9.53 17.93 8.07
CA ALA A 229 9.72 18.75 9.26
C ALA A 229 9.64 17.99 10.60
N ASP A 230 8.95 16.83 10.63
CA ASP A 230 8.90 15.95 11.79
C ASP A 230 10.17 15.10 12.00
N LYS A 231 11.13 15.18 11.06
CA LYS A 231 12.41 14.44 11.07
C LYS A 231 12.25 12.92 11.09
N ALA A 232 11.07 12.40 10.77
CA ALA A 232 10.79 10.97 10.79
C ALA A 232 10.49 10.42 9.40
N ARG A 233 9.72 11.16 8.59
CA ARG A 233 9.23 10.67 7.30
C ARG A 233 10.08 11.18 6.14
N LEU A 234 10.28 10.30 5.16
CA LEU A 234 11.05 10.57 3.95
C LEU A 234 10.20 10.45 2.69
N ALA A 235 10.54 11.27 1.68
CA ALA A 235 10.07 11.10 0.30
C ALA A 235 11.21 11.38 -0.68
N GLY A 236 11.39 10.57 -1.71
CA GLY A 236 12.43 10.75 -2.73
C GLY A 236 13.17 9.47 -3.09
N PHE A 237 14.44 9.61 -3.46
CA PHE A 237 15.27 8.50 -3.93
C PHE A 237 16.39 8.19 -2.94
N VAL A 238 16.56 6.91 -2.60
CA VAL A 238 17.74 6.42 -1.87
C VAL A 238 18.75 5.74 -2.77
N SER A 239 18.31 5.37 -3.98
CA SER A 239 19.14 4.97 -5.11
C SER A 239 18.38 5.27 -6.41
N PRO A 240 19.00 5.17 -7.60
CA PRO A 240 18.33 5.40 -8.88
C PRO A 240 17.11 4.51 -9.14
N ARG A 241 17.02 3.37 -8.45
CA ARG A 241 15.93 2.39 -8.62
C ARG A 241 15.00 2.33 -7.43
N PHE A 242 15.33 2.99 -6.33
CA PHE A 242 14.64 2.84 -5.06
C PHE A 242 14.07 4.18 -4.61
N GLU A 243 12.74 4.24 -4.71
CA GLU A 243 11.93 5.36 -4.26
C GLU A 243 11.45 5.09 -2.85
N VAL A 244 11.45 6.12 -2.01
CA VAL A 244 10.83 6.12 -0.70
C VAL A 244 9.68 7.10 -0.76
N ASN A 245 8.50 6.66 -0.34
CA ASN A 245 7.32 7.50 -0.21
C ASN A 245 6.66 7.13 1.13
N GLN A 246 7.12 7.73 2.22
CA GLN A 246 6.53 7.52 3.56
C GLN A 246 5.58 8.66 3.96
N VAL A 247 5.47 9.66 3.11
CA VAL A 247 4.71 10.88 3.35
C VAL A 247 3.37 10.76 2.64
N PHE A 248 2.28 10.87 3.39
CA PHE A 248 0.95 10.79 2.82
C PHE A 248 0.74 11.86 1.74
N GLY A 249 0.35 11.42 0.55
CA GLY A 249 0.17 12.30 -0.60
C GLY A 249 1.47 12.90 -1.14
N SER A 250 2.63 12.31 -0.85
CA SER A 250 3.82 12.60 -1.64
C SER A 250 3.74 11.93 -3.01
N PHE A 251 4.57 12.41 -3.92
CA PHE A 251 4.88 11.77 -5.18
C PHE A 251 6.38 11.78 -5.37
N THR A 252 6.92 10.67 -5.85
CA THR A 252 8.32 10.54 -6.26
C THR A 252 8.30 9.88 -7.63
N GLY A 253 9.11 10.39 -8.56
CA GLY A 253 9.20 9.82 -9.90
C GLY A 253 10.25 10.50 -10.77
N LEU A 254 10.19 10.21 -12.06
CA LEU A 254 11.08 10.77 -13.07
C LEU A 254 10.40 11.93 -13.82
N THR A 255 11.19 12.89 -14.28
CA THR A 255 10.71 13.88 -15.24
C THR A 255 10.83 13.35 -16.67
N GLU A 256 10.15 14.01 -17.62
CA GLU A 256 10.27 13.68 -19.05
C GLU A 256 11.70 13.81 -19.57
N GLN A 257 12.51 14.70 -18.98
CA GLN A 257 13.92 14.91 -19.33
C GLN A 257 14.87 13.93 -18.62
N GLY A 258 14.35 12.91 -17.93
CA GLY A 258 15.15 11.92 -17.19
C GLY A 258 15.74 12.45 -15.88
N GLY A 259 15.29 13.62 -15.42
CA GLY A 259 15.57 14.11 -14.07
C GLY A 259 14.68 13.42 -13.04
N HIS A 260 14.77 13.87 -11.79
CA HIS A 260 13.94 13.34 -10.71
C HIS A 260 12.99 14.41 -10.20
N ILE A 261 11.83 13.99 -9.73
CA ILE A 261 10.82 14.86 -9.13
C ILE A 261 10.32 14.26 -7.82
N ILE A 262 10.18 15.13 -6.82
CA ILE A 262 9.50 14.86 -5.57
C ILE A 262 8.46 15.94 -5.36
N GLU A 263 7.29 15.57 -4.90
CA GLU A 263 6.31 16.49 -4.36
C GLU A 263 5.87 16.01 -2.98
N VAL A 264 5.89 16.90 -1.99
CA VAL A 264 5.43 16.60 -0.62
C VAL A 264 4.46 17.68 -0.13
N PRO A 265 3.53 17.36 0.79
CA PRO A 265 2.71 18.37 1.43
C PRO A 265 3.55 19.39 2.20
N ALA A 266 3.19 20.67 2.11
CA ALA A 266 4.00 21.76 2.64
C ALA A 266 3.19 22.86 3.36
N GLY A 267 2.04 22.49 3.94
CA GLY A 267 1.22 23.40 4.76
C GLY A 267 1.72 23.59 6.20
N VAL A 268 2.97 23.24 6.52
CA VAL A 268 3.55 23.44 7.86
C VAL A 268 4.64 24.52 7.80
N ALA A 269 4.67 25.41 8.79
CA ALA A 269 5.69 26.45 8.94
C ALA A 269 6.93 25.90 9.67
N ALA A 270 7.59 24.92 9.08
CA ALA A 270 8.74 24.24 9.68
C ALA A 270 9.75 23.81 8.61
N PRO A 271 11.05 23.67 8.97
CA PRO A 271 12.09 23.38 7.99
C PRO A 271 11.96 21.97 7.40
N PHE A 272 12.02 21.88 6.08
CA PHE A 272 12.26 20.63 5.36
C PHE A 272 13.75 20.50 5.09
N THR A 273 14.28 19.28 5.13
CA THR A 273 15.68 19.03 4.74
C THR A 273 15.69 18.35 3.38
N LEU A 274 16.32 18.98 2.39
CA LEU A 274 16.55 18.39 1.07
C LEU A 274 17.99 17.91 0.98
N ILE A 275 18.15 16.64 0.67
CA ILE A 275 19.42 15.99 0.39
C ILE A 275 19.48 15.70 -1.11
N VAL A 276 20.62 15.93 -1.73
CA VAL A 276 20.89 15.58 -3.13
C VAL A 276 22.16 14.75 -3.18
N GLU A 277 22.06 13.51 -3.68
CA GLU A 277 23.20 12.62 -3.91
C GLU A 277 23.62 12.66 -5.39
N GLY A 278 24.90 12.90 -5.65
CA GLY A 278 25.45 12.93 -7.00
C GLY A 278 25.50 11.54 -7.64
N GLN A 279 24.85 11.36 -8.78
CA GLN A 279 24.92 10.13 -9.57
C GLN A 279 26.14 10.07 -10.49
N THR A 280 26.55 11.24 -10.95
CA THR A 280 27.74 11.46 -11.74
C THR A 280 28.48 12.66 -11.18
N SER A 281 29.80 12.71 -11.39
CA SER A 281 30.56 13.91 -11.06
C SER A 281 30.28 14.99 -12.10
N GLY A 282 29.83 16.17 -11.68
CA GLY A 282 29.53 17.24 -12.61
C GLY A 282 28.60 18.32 -12.03
N PRO A 283 28.13 19.24 -12.90
CA PRO A 283 27.14 20.22 -12.51
C PRO A 283 25.79 19.57 -12.27
N PHE A 284 25.04 20.10 -11.31
CA PHE A 284 23.65 19.74 -11.07
C PHE A 284 22.79 20.99 -10.91
N GLU A 285 21.51 20.85 -11.20
CA GLU A 285 20.50 21.88 -10.96
C GLU A 285 19.35 21.29 -10.15
N VAL A 286 18.81 22.11 -9.25
CA VAL A 286 17.65 21.80 -8.42
C VAL A 286 16.70 22.98 -8.52
N THR A 287 15.47 22.70 -8.93
CA THR A 287 14.36 23.66 -8.84
C THR A 287 13.46 23.26 -7.68
N ILE A 288 13.24 24.21 -6.77
CA ILE A 288 12.36 24.06 -5.62
C ILE A 288 11.18 25.01 -5.85
N ALA A 289 9.98 24.47 -6.00
CA ALA A 289 8.77 25.22 -6.25
C ALA A 289 7.76 25.04 -5.10
N GLY A 290 7.14 26.16 -4.72
CA GLY A 290 6.04 26.20 -3.79
C GLY A 290 4.74 26.22 -4.55
N LEU A 291 3.80 25.35 -4.18
CA LEU A 291 2.51 25.21 -4.84
C LEU A 291 1.37 25.54 -3.88
N HIS A 292 0.28 26.10 -4.40
CA HIS A 292 -1.01 26.19 -3.75
C HIS A 292 -2.11 25.76 -4.72
N GLN A 293 -2.89 24.74 -4.37
CA GLN A 293 -3.92 24.10 -5.19
C GLN A 293 -3.41 23.77 -6.60
N GLY A 294 -2.17 23.27 -6.67
CA GLY A 294 -1.48 22.92 -7.91
C GLY A 294 -0.84 24.10 -8.66
N ALA A 295 -1.20 25.35 -8.34
CA ALA A 295 -0.60 26.53 -8.95
C ALA A 295 0.74 26.88 -8.28
N GLN A 296 1.77 27.19 -9.09
CA GLN A 296 3.06 27.63 -8.57
C GLN A 296 2.95 29.05 -8.00
N VAL A 297 3.25 29.21 -6.72
CA VAL A 297 3.26 30.51 -6.02
C VAL A 297 4.66 31.07 -5.83
N SER A 298 5.68 30.21 -5.78
CA SER A 298 7.07 30.60 -5.62
C SER A 298 8.01 29.58 -6.22
N GLN A 299 9.25 30.00 -6.52
CA GLN A 299 10.28 29.13 -7.04
C GLN A 299 11.67 29.64 -6.66
N GLN A 300 12.57 28.73 -6.32
CA GLN A 300 13.99 28.98 -6.17
C GLN A 300 14.78 27.94 -6.97
N ARG A 301 15.82 28.40 -7.68
CA ARG A 301 16.76 27.52 -8.37
C ARG A 301 18.09 27.52 -7.62
N LEU A 302 18.63 26.34 -7.40
CA LEU A 302 19.94 26.10 -6.84
C LEU A 302 20.74 25.30 -7.86
N SER A 303 22.04 25.59 -7.96
CA SER A 303 22.96 24.84 -8.79
C SER A 303 24.32 24.75 -8.12
N GLY A 304 25.12 23.81 -8.58
CA GLY A 304 26.47 23.59 -8.06
C GLY A 304 27.14 22.45 -8.79
N THR A 305 28.24 21.96 -8.21
CA THR A 305 28.89 20.72 -8.62
C THR A 305 28.80 19.69 -7.52
N VAL A 306 28.68 18.42 -7.89
CA VAL A 306 28.63 17.29 -6.98
C VAL A 306 29.51 16.18 -7.54
N LYS A 307 30.22 15.45 -6.69
CA LYS A 307 30.92 14.22 -7.08
C LYS A 307 29.97 13.04 -7.03
N LYS A 308 30.27 11.99 -7.80
CA LYS A 308 29.54 10.72 -7.68
C LYS A 308 29.60 10.20 -6.24
N GLY A 309 28.44 9.93 -5.65
CA GLY A 309 28.26 9.46 -4.27
C GLY A 309 28.38 10.54 -3.19
N GLU A 310 28.74 11.78 -3.54
CA GLU A 310 28.73 12.89 -2.61
C GLU A 310 27.30 13.33 -2.34
N ARG A 311 27.02 13.68 -1.08
CA ARG A 311 25.72 14.19 -0.65
C ARG A 311 25.84 15.64 -0.28
N LEU A 312 24.89 16.42 -0.78
CA LEU A 312 24.71 17.82 -0.43
C LEU A 312 23.38 17.99 0.27
N VAL A 313 23.33 18.89 1.25
CA VAL A 313 22.13 19.16 2.04
C VAL A 313 21.78 20.65 2.02
N THR A 314 20.49 20.95 1.98
CA THR A 314 19.94 22.29 2.18
C THR A 314 18.69 22.23 3.05
N THR A 315 18.39 23.34 3.74
CA THR A 315 17.15 23.53 4.48
C THR A 315 16.20 24.42 3.69
N ILE A 316 14.94 24.01 3.61
CA ILE A 316 13.87 24.74 2.93
C ILE A 316 12.86 25.20 3.98
N MET A 317 12.56 26.50 3.97
CA MET A 317 11.53 27.12 4.80
C MET A 317 10.38 27.57 3.91
N SER A 318 9.19 27.02 4.15
CA SER A 318 7.94 27.52 3.61
C SER A 318 7.54 28.81 4.29
N GLN A 319 6.97 29.75 3.52
CA GLN A 319 6.30 30.93 4.02
C GLN A 319 4.81 30.73 3.78
N LEU A 320 4.03 30.74 4.87
CA LEU A 320 2.58 30.53 4.83
C LEU A 320 1.86 31.85 5.10
N ASP A 321 0.65 31.97 4.56
CA ASP A 321 -0.27 33.04 4.91
C ASP A 321 -0.76 32.83 6.36
N ASP A 322 -0.47 33.81 7.23
CA ASP A 322 -0.80 33.79 8.66
C ASP A 322 -2.29 33.47 8.92
N ALA A 323 -3.20 33.89 8.01
CA ALA A 323 -4.62 33.65 8.16
C ALA A 323 -5.00 32.16 8.02
N THR A 324 -4.18 31.38 7.34
CA THR A 324 -4.44 29.96 7.04
C THR A 324 -3.43 29.00 7.67
N ALA A 325 -2.32 29.51 8.19
CA ALA A 325 -1.22 28.72 8.74
C ALA A 325 -1.60 27.82 9.93
N GLY A 326 -2.74 28.07 10.56
CA GLY A 326 -3.26 27.29 11.69
C GLY A 326 -3.75 25.87 11.34
N ASP A 327 -4.12 25.63 10.07
CA ASP A 327 -4.49 24.29 9.60
C ASP A 327 -3.54 23.83 8.48
N PRO A 328 -2.66 22.84 8.74
CA PRO A 328 -1.73 22.36 7.74
C PRO A 328 -2.38 21.83 6.45
N LYS A 329 -3.63 21.38 6.48
CA LYS A 329 -4.30 20.86 5.29
C LYS A 329 -4.71 21.97 4.32
N THR A 330 -5.12 23.13 4.84
CA THR A 330 -5.63 24.25 4.04
C THR A 330 -4.68 25.44 4.01
N ALA A 331 -3.55 25.35 4.71
CA ALA A 331 -2.57 26.43 4.77
C ALA A 331 -2.08 26.81 3.37
N LYS A 332 -2.14 28.10 3.07
CA LYS A 332 -1.71 28.69 1.82
C LYS A 332 -0.25 29.08 1.89
N MET A 333 0.58 28.44 1.06
CA MET A 333 1.93 28.90 0.82
C MET A 333 1.91 30.19 0.01
N VAL A 334 2.73 31.16 0.42
CA VAL A 334 2.94 32.44 -0.27
C VAL A 334 4.37 32.60 -0.77
N GLY A 335 5.30 31.79 -0.25
CA GLY A 335 6.71 31.85 -0.60
C GLY A 335 7.48 30.65 -0.07
N LEU A 336 8.75 30.56 -0.47
CA LEU A 336 9.71 29.65 0.12
C LEU A 336 11.11 30.26 0.04
N THR A 337 11.99 29.78 0.91
CA THR A 337 13.42 30.06 0.85
C THR A 337 14.21 28.80 1.12
N ALA A 338 15.32 28.62 0.42
CA ALA A 338 16.26 27.53 0.64
C ALA A 338 17.66 28.09 0.86
N THR A 339 18.41 27.50 1.80
CA THR A 339 19.82 27.85 2.02
C THR A 339 20.71 27.36 0.87
N PRO A 340 21.93 27.88 0.71
CA PRO A 340 22.92 27.25 -0.17
C PRO A 340 23.21 25.81 0.25
N PHE A 341 23.47 24.93 -0.72
CA PHE A 341 23.89 23.56 -0.44
C PHE A 341 25.20 23.51 0.35
N GLN A 342 25.27 22.61 1.32
CA GLN A 342 26.47 22.27 2.08
C GLN A 342 26.77 20.77 1.92
N PRO A 343 28.04 20.34 1.99
CA PRO A 343 28.37 18.92 2.08
C PRO A 343 27.68 18.26 3.28
N MET A 344 27.21 17.04 3.10
CA MET A 344 26.62 16.21 4.15
C MET A 344 27.49 14.98 4.38
N ASP A 345 28.02 14.86 5.60
CA ASP A 345 28.73 13.67 6.06
C ASP A 345 27.77 12.71 6.79
N GLY A 346 28.04 11.41 6.67
CA GLY A 346 27.32 10.37 7.42
C GLY A 346 26.15 9.69 6.68
N PRO A 347 25.39 8.84 7.38
CA PRO A 347 24.28 8.10 6.79
C PRO A 347 23.10 9.02 6.44
N LEU A 348 22.20 8.51 5.59
CA LEU A 348 20.92 9.19 5.34
C LEU A 348 20.12 9.28 6.66
N PRO A 349 19.47 10.42 6.94
CA PRO A 349 18.64 10.57 8.13
C PRO A 349 17.30 9.85 7.95
N GLY A 350 16.63 9.56 9.08
CA GLY A 350 15.31 8.94 9.10
C GLY A 350 15.35 7.41 9.05
N MET A 351 14.19 6.77 9.24
CA MET A 351 14.05 5.32 9.16
C MET A 351 13.62 4.94 7.74
N LEU A 352 14.51 4.26 7.01
CA LEU A 352 14.20 3.74 5.69
C LEU A 352 13.41 2.44 5.82
N LEU A 353 12.16 2.50 5.38
CA LEU A 353 11.31 1.32 5.21
C LEU A 353 11.19 1.07 3.72
N LEU A 354 12.01 0.14 3.24
CA LEU A 354 11.95 -0.39 1.89
C LEU A 354 11.19 -1.72 1.93
N SER A 355 10.55 -2.08 0.83
CA SER A 355 10.05 -3.46 0.70
C SER A 355 11.24 -4.44 0.71
N PRO A 356 11.11 -5.70 1.15
CA PRO A 356 12.23 -6.66 1.19
C PRO A 356 12.91 -6.94 -0.15
N TRP A 357 12.27 -6.50 -1.24
CA TRP A 357 12.75 -6.63 -2.61
C TRP A 357 13.41 -5.33 -3.13
N GLU A 358 13.54 -4.31 -2.27
CA GLU A 358 14.21 -3.02 -2.48
C GLU A 358 15.39 -2.85 -1.51
#